data_AF-A0A928YFU4-F1
#
_entry.id   AF-A0A928YFU4-F1
#
_cell.length_a   1.000
_cell.length_b   1.000
_cell.length_c   1.000
_cell.angle_alpha   90.00
_cell.angle_beta   90.00
_cell.angle_gamma   90.00
#
_symmetry.space_group_name_H-M   'P 1'
#
loop_
_entity.id
_entity.type
_entity.pdbx_description
1 polymer ?
#
loop_
_entity_poly.entity_id
_entity_poly.type
_entity_poly.pdbx_seq_one_letter_code
_entity_poly.pdbx_strand_id
1 'polypeptide(L)'
;MKLSLKDAEFLDELLQQIPEHRMPRGVRHRKRSILAISICAIICNAWSFAAIAEWAKRCPQNMLKRLSCRYNTKTKRYEPPSEPTIRRFLQQVDAEAVDKVLSRWFQSVGDKSLPIAVDGKTLCGARQPDGKQVHLLAAFLHKQGIVLAQTQVDRKTNEIPMVPVLFDDLDIKDRVVTFDALHAQKETARYLVEDKKAEYIFTVKDNQKTIKQAIKELNLSSFPPSARNN
;
A
#
# COMPACT_ATOMS: atom_id res chain seq x y z
N MET A 1 -11.71 -4.62 11.93
CA MET A 1 -12.42 -3.90 10.85
C MET A 1 -13.44 -4.85 10.22
N LYS A 2 -14.71 -4.47 10.13
CA LYS A 2 -15.71 -5.22 9.35
C LYS A 2 -15.93 -4.46 8.05
N LEU A 3 -15.57 -5.07 6.92
CA LEU A 3 -15.82 -4.51 5.59
C LEU A 3 -17.28 -4.75 5.21
N SER A 4 -17.93 -3.73 4.67
CA SER A 4 -19.29 -3.78 4.17
C SER A 4 -19.35 -4.18 2.70
N LEU A 5 -20.54 -4.49 2.20
CA LEU A 5 -20.75 -4.71 0.75
C LEU A 5 -20.44 -3.45 -0.06
N LYS A 6 -20.73 -2.26 0.48
CA LYS A 6 -20.43 -0.99 -0.18
C LYS A 6 -18.93 -0.79 -0.39
N ASP A 7 -18.12 -1.21 0.57
CA ASP A 7 -16.65 -1.13 0.45
C ASP A 7 -16.14 -2.05 -0.67
N ALA A 8 -16.76 -3.22 -0.83
CA ALA A 8 -16.42 -4.15 -1.90
C ALA A 8 -16.89 -3.66 -3.27
N GLU A 9 -18.07 -3.03 -3.36
CA GLU A 9 -18.58 -2.40 -4.58
C GLU A 9 -17.68 -1.23 -5.01
N PHE A 10 -17.29 -0.37 -4.07
CA PHE A 10 -16.36 0.72 -4.34
C PHE A 10 -14.99 0.23 -4.81
N LEU A 11 -14.46 -0.85 -4.24
CA LEU A 11 -13.24 -1.48 -4.75
C LEU A 11 -13.42 -1.97 -6.20
N ASP A 12 -14.54 -2.61 -6.54
CA ASP A 12 -14.79 -3.07 -7.90
C ASP A 12 -14.85 -1.91 -8.90
N GLU A 13 -15.46 -0.78 -8.52
CA GLU A 13 -15.47 0.44 -9.32
C GLU A 13 -14.06 1.01 -9.54
N LEU A 14 -13.24 1.08 -8.49
CA LEU A 14 -11.87 1.57 -8.60
C LEU A 14 -10.99 0.64 -9.45
N LEU A 15 -11.12 -0.67 -9.31
CA LEU A 15 -10.39 -1.66 -10.14
C LEU A 15 -10.72 -1.55 -11.64
N GLN A 16 -11.88 -1.00 -11.99
CA GLN A 16 -12.23 -0.73 -13.38
C GLN A 16 -11.44 0.44 -13.99
N GLN A 17 -10.88 1.33 -13.17
CA GLN A 17 -10.08 2.48 -13.62
C GLN A 17 -8.67 2.09 -14.09
N ILE A 18 -8.19 0.90 -13.71
CA ILE A 18 -6.88 0.40 -14.15
C ILE A 18 -6.87 0.27 -15.68
N PRO A 19 -5.89 0.85 -16.40
CA PRO A 19 -5.82 0.76 -17.85
C PRO A 19 -5.84 -0.68 -18.36
N GLU A 20 -6.63 -0.95 -19.41
CA GLU A 20 -6.64 -2.26 -20.07
C GLU A 20 -5.58 -2.28 -21.18
N HIS A 21 -4.47 -2.97 -20.93
CA HIS A 21 -3.36 -3.07 -21.87
C HIS A 21 -3.53 -4.22 -22.89
N ARG A 22 -4.48 -5.13 -22.67
CA ARG A 22 -4.68 -6.30 -23.55
C ARG A 22 -5.51 -5.95 -24.78
N MET A 23 -5.18 -6.55 -25.92
CA MET A 23 -5.94 -6.40 -27.16
C MET A 23 -7.37 -7.00 -27.03
N PRO A 24 -8.43 -6.30 -27.51
CA PRO A 24 -9.82 -6.74 -27.35
C PRO A 24 -10.12 -8.15 -27.86
N ARG A 25 -9.51 -8.56 -28.98
CA ARG A 25 -9.73 -9.87 -29.63
C ARG A 25 -9.20 -11.08 -28.82
N GLY A 26 -8.54 -10.86 -27.68
CA GLY A 26 -7.99 -11.93 -26.83
C GLY A 26 -8.55 -11.99 -25.41
N VAL A 27 -9.48 -11.10 -25.03
CA VAL A 27 -9.93 -10.97 -23.64
C VAL A 27 -11.01 -12.00 -23.32
N ARG A 28 -10.61 -13.14 -22.73
CA ARG A 28 -11.54 -14.15 -22.18
C ARG A 28 -11.86 -13.90 -20.70
N HIS A 29 -10.87 -13.49 -19.93
CA HIS A 29 -11.01 -13.22 -18.49
C HIS A 29 -10.98 -11.72 -18.22
N ARG A 30 -11.92 -11.22 -17.42
CA ARG A 30 -11.99 -9.80 -17.03
C ARG A 30 -10.76 -9.45 -16.19
N LYS A 31 -10.20 -8.24 -16.37
CA LYS A 31 -9.03 -7.78 -15.59
C LYS A 31 -9.25 -7.92 -14.08
N ARG A 32 -10.44 -7.53 -13.60
CA ARG A 32 -10.86 -7.67 -12.19
C ARG A 32 -10.73 -9.09 -11.67
N SER A 33 -11.08 -10.10 -12.49
CA SER A 33 -11.03 -11.50 -12.07
C SER A 33 -9.60 -12.00 -11.96
N ILE A 34 -8.71 -11.52 -12.82
CA ILE A 34 -7.29 -11.87 -12.76
C ILE A 34 -6.65 -11.23 -11.53
N LEU A 35 -6.91 -9.94 -11.28
CA LEU A 35 -6.41 -9.22 -10.10
C LEU A 35 -6.94 -9.83 -8.80
N ALA A 36 -8.25 -10.04 -8.68
CA ALA A 36 -8.85 -10.59 -7.46
C ALA A 36 -8.32 -11.99 -7.14
N ILE A 37 -8.22 -12.87 -8.14
CA ILE A 37 -7.61 -14.20 -7.98
C ILE A 37 -6.15 -14.08 -7.53
N SER A 38 -5.38 -13.18 -8.14
CA SER A 38 -3.96 -13.02 -7.81
C SER A 38 -3.77 -12.52 -6.38
N ILE A 39 -4.55 -11.52 -5.96
CA ILE A 39 -4.50 -10.98 -4.59
C ILE A 39 -4.88 -12.05 -3.57
N CYS A 40 -6.02 -12.74 -3.77
CA CYS A 40 -6.45 -13.79 -2.84
C CYS A 40 -5.43 -14.93 -2.74
N ALA A 41 -4.84 -15.34 -3.87
CA ALA A 41 -3.81 -16.36 -3.88
C ALA A 41 -2.55 -15.93 -3.11
N ILE A 42 -2.08 -14.68 -3.31
CA ILE A 42 -0.91 -14.13 -2.61
C ILE A 42 -1.14 -14.06 -1.10
N ILE A 43 -2.34 -13.66 -0.65
CA ILE A 43 -2.72 -13.67 0.77
C ILE A 43 -2.68 -15.10 1.33
N CYS A 44 -2.99 -16.10 0.51
CA CYS A 44 -2.84 -17.51 0.84
C CYS A 44 -1.41 -18.06 0.61
N ASN A 45 -0.39 -17.20 0.53
CA ASN A 45 1.02 -17.53 0.32
C ASN A 45 1.36 -18.20 -1.03
N ALA A 46 0.58 -17.95 -2.09
CA ALA A 46 0.91 -18.38 -3.44
C ALA A 46 1.74 -17.30 -4.18
N TRP A 47 3.06 -17.37 -4.08
CA TRP A 47 3.96 -16.31 -4.59
C TRP A 47 4.47 -16.48 -6.03
N SER A 48 4.12 -17.58 -6.72
CA SER A 48 4.50 -17.80 -8.13
C SER A 48 3.28 -17.80 -9.04
N PHE A 49 3.45 -17.45 -10.33
CA PHE A 49 2.34 -17.48 -11.30
C PHE A 49 1.69 -18.88 -11.38
N ALA A 50 2.50 -19.94 -11.30
CA ALA A 50 2.03 -21.31 -11.24
C ALA A 50 1.22 -21.58 -9.96
N ALA A 51 1.73 -21.16 -8.80
CA ALA A 51 1.02 -21.30 -7.53
C ALA A 51 -0.32 -20.54 -7.52
N ILE A 52 -0.36 -19.33 -8.09
CA ILE A 52 -1.61 -18.56 -8.22
C ILE A 52 -2.62 -19.32 -9.08
N ALA A 53 -2.19 -19.85 -10.22
CA ALA A 53 -3.07 -20.63 -11.11
C ALA A 53 -3.56 -21.94 -10.46
N GLU A 54 -2.69 -22.63 -9.71
CA GLU A 54 -3.06 -23.82 -8.95
C GLU A 54 -4.06 -23.50 -7.84
N TRP A 55 -3.82 -22.44 -7.08
CA TRP A 55 -4.74 -21.96 -6.05
C TRP A 55 -6.11 -21.64 -6.66
N ALA A 56 -6.12 -20.94 -7.80
CA ALA A 56 -7.35 -20.62 -8.54
C ALA A 56 -8.10 -21.87 -9.01
N LYS A 57 -7.40 -22.92 -9.45
CA LYS A 57 -8.00 -24.21 -9.84
C LYS A 57 -8.60 -24.98 -8.66
N ARG A 58 -8.02 -24.83 -7.46
CA ARG A 58 -8.51 -25.46 -6.22
C ARG A 58 -9.70 -24.71 -5.59
N CYS A 59 -9.98 -23.48 -6.05
CA CYS A 59 -11.09 -22.70 -5.52
C CYS A 59 -12.46 -23.34 -5.86
N PRO A 60 -13.39 -23.38 -4.89
CA PRO A 60 -14.73 -23.87 -5.14
C PRO A 60 -15.51 -22.92 -6.05
N GLN A 61 -16.53 -23.44 -6.73
CA GLN A 61 -17.28 -22.71 -7.77
C GLN A 61 -17.99 -21.44 -7.25
N ASN A 62 -18.45 -21.47 -6.00
CA ASN A 62 -19.02 -20.29 -5.34
C ASN A 62 -17.99 -19.17 -5.14
N MET A 63 -16.73 -19.52 -4.84
CA MET A 63 -15.64 -18.55 -4.72
C MET A 63 -15.27 -17.98 -6.08
N LEU A 64 -15.13 -18.82 -7.10
CA LEU A 64 -14.86 -18.37 -8.47
C LEU A 64 -15.96 -17.44 -9.01
N LYS A 65 -17.23 -17.72 -8.66
CA LYS A 65 -18.35 -16.82 -8.95
C LYS A 65 -18.17 -15.45 -8.27
N ARG A 66 -17.85 -15.44 -6.97
CA ARG A 66 -17.62 -14.19 -6.20
C ARG A 66 -16.44 -13.39 -6.73
N LEU A 67 -15.38 -14.06 -7.17
CA LEU A 67 -14.21 -13.45 -7.80
C LEU A 67 -14.45 -13.09 -9.29
N SER A 68 -15.71 -13.14 -9.74
CA SER A 68 -16.12 -12.76 -11.10
C SER A 68 -15.38 -13.51 -12.22
N CYS A 69 -15.00 -14.76 -11.98
CA CYS A 69 -14.41 -15.61 -13.01
C CYS A 69 -15.40 -15.84 -14.16
N ARG A 70 -14.87 -16.19 -15.33
CA ARG A 70 -15.67 -16.42 -16.53
C ARG A 70 -16.55 -17.66 -16.34
N TYR A 71 -17.84 -17.56 -16.62
CA TYR A 71 -18.72 -18.72 -16.71
C TYR A 71 -18.65 -19.34 -18.11
N ASN A 72 -18.36 -20.63 -18.20
CA ASN A 72 -18.37 -21.37 -19.46
C ASN A 72 -19.71 -22.12 -19.59
N THR A 73 -20.49 -21.75 -20.61
CA THR A 73 -21.81 -22.31 -20.87
C THR A 73 -21.78 -23.78 -21.30
N LYS A 74 -20.68 -24.24 -21.93
CA LYS A 74 -20.52 -25.63 -22.38
C LYS A 74 -20.24 -26.57 -21.21
N THR A 75 -19.32 -26.18 -20.32
CA THR A 75 -18.92 -26.99 -19.16
C THR A 75 -19.79 -26.72 -17.93
N LYS A 76 -20.66 -25.71 -17.99
CA LYS A 76 -21.54 -25.23 -16.89
C LYS A 76 -20.77 -24.92 -15.61
N ARG A 77 -19.56 -24.37 -15.74
CA ARG A 77 -18.63 -24.07 -14.63
C ARG A 77 -17.98 -22.71 -14.79
N TYR A 78 -17.63 -22.10 -13.67
CA TYR A 78 -16.71 -20.97 -13.60
C TYR A 78 -15.29 -21.44 -13.83
N GLU A 79 -14.60 -20.81 -14.78
CA GLU A 79 -13.24 -21.12 -15.19
C GLU A 79 -12.28 -20.03 -14.70
N PRO A 80 -11.30 -20.39 -13.85
CA PRO A 80 -10.25 -19.46 -13.45
C PRO A 80 -9.30 -19.17 -14.63
N PRO A 81 -8.59 -18.03 -14.60
CA PRO A 81 -7.55 -17.76 -15.59
C PRO A 81 -6.42 -18.79 -15.49
N SER A 82 -5.86 -19.17 -16.65
CA SER A 82 -4.69 -20.05 -16.70
C SER A 82 -3.41 -19.32 -16.29
N GLU A 83 -2.37 -20.09 -15.93
CA GLU A 83 -1.04 -19.53 -15.58
C GLU A 83 -0.50 -18.57 -16.67
N PRO A 84 -0.53 -18.91 -17.98
CA PRO A 84 -0.02 -17.99 -19.00
C PRO A 84 -0.87 -16.73 -19.13
N THR A 85 -2.15 -16.77 -18.74
CA THR A 85 -3.04 -15.60 -18.72
C THR A 85 -2.71 -14.69 -17.56
N ILE A 86 -2.49 -15.27 -16.36
CA ILE A 86 -2.08 -14.53 -15.16
C ILE A 86 -0.73 -13.87 -15.39
N ARG A 87 0.27 -14.64 -15.85
CA ARG A 87 1.63 -14.15 -16.12
C ARG A 87 1.63 -12.96 -17.08
N ARG A 88 1.03 -13.12 -18.27
CA ARG A 88 1.00 -12.06 -19.29
C ARG A 88 0.32 -10.79 -18.81
N PHE A 89 -0.74 -10.93 -18.02
CA PHE A 89 -1.45 -9.78 -17.46
C PHE A 89 -0.60 -9.08 -16.40
N LEU A 90 -0.12 -9.81 -15.38
CA LEU A 90 0.63 -9.22 -14.26
C LEU A 90 2.00 -8.65 -14.68
N GLN A 91 2.62 -9.16 -15.76
CA GLN A 91 3.87 -8.61 -16.27
C GLN A 91 3.72 -7.28 -17.03
N GLN A 92 2.51 -6.92 -17.44
CA GLN A 92 2.24 -5.76 -18.29
C GLN A 92 1.29 -4.75 -17.64
N VAL A 93 0.65 -5.12 -16.53
CA VAL A 93 -0.22 -4.21 -15.79
C VAL A 93 0.61 -3.05 -15.24
N ASP A 94 0.05 -1.85 -15.32
CA ASP A 94 0.64 -0.65 -14.73
C ASP A 94 0.59 -0.77 -13.21
N ALA A 95 1.76 -0.98 -12.60
CA ALA A 95 1.90 -1.15 -11.15
C ALA A 95 1.53 0.13 -10.39
N GLU A 96 1.83 1.31 -10.94
CA GLU A 96 1.50 2.60 -10.32
C GLU A 96 0.00 2.85 -10.36
N ALA A 97 -0.66 2.52 -11.47
CA ALA A 97 -2.13 2.61 -11.56
C ALA A 97 -2.83 1.66 -10.57
N VAL A 98 -2.31 0.43 -10.42
CA VAL A 98 -2.80 -0.52 -9.40
C VAL A 98 -2.62 0.04 -8.01
N ASP A 99 -1.45 0.60 -7.70
CA ASP A 99 -1.15 1.16 -6.39
C ASP A 99 -2.05 2.34 -6.05
N LYS A 100 -2.25 3.27 -6.97
CA LYS A 100 -3.17 4.42 -6.80
C LYS A 100 -4.59 3.98 -6.51
N VAL A 101 -5.09 2.98 -7.25
CA VAL A 101 -6.43 2.42 -7.05
C VAL A 101 -6.58 1.78 -5.68
N LEU A 102 -5.60 0.96 -5.26
CA LEU A 102 -5.63 0.30 -3.96
C LEU A 102 -5.47 1.30 -2.81
N SER A 103 -4.54 2.25 -2.92
CA SER A 103 -4.33 3.33 -1.96
C SER A 103 -5.61 4.14 -1.74
N ARG A 104 -6.31 4.53 -2.82
CA ARG A 104 -7.59 5.24 -2.72
C ARG A 104 -8.66 4.42 -2.00
N TRP A 105 -8.70 3.12 -2.24
CA TRP A 105 -9.61 2.24 -1.51
C TRP A 105 -9.22 2.13 -0.03
N PHE A 106 -7.95 1.92 0.29
CA PHE A 106 -7.45 1.85 1.67
C PHE A 106 -7.71 3.13 2.45
N GLN A 107 -7.58 4.29 1.82
CA GLN A 107 -7.94 5.58 2.42
C GLN A 107 -9.43 5.70 2.76
N SER A 108 -10.31 5.04 1.98
CA SER A 108 -11.75 5.06 2.25
C SER A 108 -12.17 4.17 3.43
N VAL A 109 -11.46 3.05 3.66
CA VAL A 109 -11.74 2.11 4.76
C VAL A 109 -10.87 2.35 5.99
N GLY A 110 -9.84 3.18 5.85
CA GLY A 110 -8.90 3.54 6.90
C GLY A 110 -9.54 4.44 7.95
N ASP A 111 -9.27 4.14 9.21
CA ASP A 111 -9.74 4.95 10.32
C ASP A 111 -8.90 6.23 10.39
N LYS A 112 -9.56 7.36 10.14
CA LYS A 112 -8.93 8.68 10.13
C LYS A 112 -8.46 9.14 11.51
N SER A 113 -9.00 8.57 12.59
CA SER A 113 -8.56 8.88 13.97
C SER A 113 -7.23 8.24 14.34
N LEU A 114 -6.76 7.25 13.57
CA LEU A 114 -5.52 6.56 13.87
C LEU A 114 -4.30 7.35 13.38
N PRO A 115 -3.19 7.28 14.14
CA PRO A 115 -1.91 7.84 13.70
C PRO A 115 -1.38 7.09 12.48
N ILE A 116 -0.66 7.81 11.63
CA ILE A 116 -0.01 7.28 10.43
C ILE A 116 1.46 7.02 10.74
N ALA A 117 1.94 5.82 10.47
CA ALA A 117 3.36 5.51 10.51
C ALA A 117 3.96 5.55 9.11
N VAL A 118 5.17 6.09 8.98
CA VAL A 118 5.94 6.11 7.74
C VAL A 118 7.22 5.30 7.93
N ASP A 119 7.45 4.35 7.02
CA ASP A 119 8.62 3.48 7.06
C ASP A 119 9.06 3.06 5.65
N GLY A 120 10.37 2.92 5.49
CA GLY A 120 11.03 2.46 4.27
C GLY A 120 11.31 0.95 4.32
N LYS A 121 10.86 0.20 3.31
CA LYS A 121 11.11 -1.24 3.20
C LYS A 121 11.64 -1.62 1.83
N THR A 122 12.70 -2.43 1.84
CA THR A 122 13.20 -3.09 0.64
C THR A 122 12.44 -4.39 0.41
N LEU A 123 11.80 -4.52 -0.75
CA LEU A 123 11.03 -5.71 -1.12
C LEU A 123 11.97 -6.88 -1.41
N CYS A 124 11.86 -7.96 -0.63
CA CYS A 124 12.64 -9.17 -0.83
C CYS A 124 12.30 -9.82 -2.18
N GLY A 125 13.31 -10.13 -2.99
CA GLY A 125 13.15 -10.83 -4.28
C GLY A 125 12.65 -9.94 -5.44
N ALA A 126 12.20 -8.71 -5.17
CA ALA A 126 11.84 -7.76 -6.22
C ALA A 126 13.10 -7.06 -6.74
N ARG A 127 13.52 -7.41 -7.95
CA ARG A 127 14.65 -6.78 -8.65
C ARG A 127 14.18 -6.16 -9.95
N GLN A 128 14.63 -4.95 -10.20
CA GLN A 128 14.49 -4.27 -11.48
C GLN A 128 15.37 -4.93 -12.54
N PRO A 129 15.14 -4.64 -13.85
CA PRO A 129 15.98 -5.17 -14.93
C PRO A 129 17.47 -4.83 -14.80
N ASP A 130 17.80 -3.74 -14.11
CA ASP A 130 19.17 -3.32 -13.80
C ASP A 130 19.77 -4.02 -12.55
N GLY A 131 19.04 -4.97 -11.96
CA GLY A 131 19.44 -5.72 -10.77
C GLY A 131 19.21 -5.00 -9.44
N LYS A 132 18.72 -3.75 -9.44
CA LYS A 132 18.44 -3.01 -8.19
C LYS A 132 17.24 -3.58 -7.45
N GLN A 133 17.33 -3.62 -6.13
CA GLN A 133 16.18 -3.96 -5.29
C GLN A 133 15.18 -2.80 -5.27
N VAL A 134 13.89 -3.15 -5.21
CA VAL A 134 12.82 -2.16 -5.07
C VAL A 134 12.74 -1.74 -3.60
N HIS A 135 12.85 -0.44 -3.34
CA HIS A 135 12.67 0.16 -2.02
C HIS A 135 11.42 1.03 -2.04
N LEU A 136 10.52 0.80 -1.09
CA LEU A 136 9.24 1.50 -0.97
C LEU A 136 9.19 2.25 0.35
N LEU A 137 8.83 3.53 0.30
CA LEU A 137 8.43 4.31 1.46
C LEU A 137 6.92 4.23 1.57
N ALA A 138 6.40 3.73 2.69
CA ALA A 138 4.97 3.50 2.88
C ALA A 138 4.43 4.30 4.08
N ALA A 139 3.27 4.91 3.91
CA ALA A 139 2.44 5.48 4.96
C ALA A 139 1.32 4.50 5.32
N PHE A 140 1.26 4.03 6.57
CA PHE A 140 0.37 2.95 6.96
C PHE A 140 -0.24 3.15 8.36
N LEU A 141 -1.40 2.51 8.60
CA LEU A 141 -2.09 2.54 9.89
C LEU A 141 -1.72 1.31 10.70
N HIS A 142 -0.85 1.49 11.70
CA HIS A 142 -0.27 0.38 12.46
C HIS A 142 -1.30 -0.53 13.13
N LYS A 143 -2.42 0.02 13.64
CA LYS A 143 -3.47 -0.80 14.27
C LYS A 143 -4.36 -1.55 13.28
N GLN A 144 -4.48 -1.08 12.04
CA GLN A 144 -5.30 -1.73 11.01
C GLN A 144 -4.47 -2.59 10.04
N GLY A 145 -3.16 -2.38 9.97
CA GLY A 145 -2.28 -3.10 9.03
C GLY A 145 -2.53 -2.75 7.57
N ILE A 146 -3.03 -1.54 7.29
CA ILE A 146 -3.30 -1.07 5.92
C ILE A 146 -2.31 0.01 5.51
N VAL A 147 -1.90 -0.01 4.24
CA VAL A 147 -1.04 1.01 3.63
C VAL A 147 -1.93 2.03 2.93
N LEU A 148 -1.86 3.30 3.33
CA LEU A 148 -2.69 4.39 2.80
C LEU A 148 -2.10 5.01 1.53
N ALA A 149 -0.78 5.04 1.46
CA ALA A 149 -0.02 5.51 0.32
C ALA A 149 1.37 4.86 0.36
N GLN A 150 1.99 4.67 -0.80
CA GLN A 150 3.37 4.27 -0.90
C GLN A 150 4.03 4.90 -2.12
N THR A 151 5.34 5.09 -2.06
CA THR A 151 6.13 5.59 -3.18
C THR A 151 7.44 4.85 -3.28
N GLN A 152 7.93 4.64 -4.50
CA GLN A 152 9.20 3.99 -4.73
C GLN A 152 10.35 4.99 -4.57
N VAL A 153 11.34 4.65 -3.74
CA VAL A 153 12.55 5.44 -3.56
C VAL A 153 13.66 4.85 -4.42
N ASP A 154 14.26 5.67 -5.28
CA ASP A 154 15.48 5.26 -6.01
C ASP A 154 16.65 5.18 -5.02
N ARG A 155 17.55 4.20 -5.20
CA ARG A 155 18.73 3.98 -4.36
C ARG A 155 19.66 5.20 -4.27
N LYS A 156 19.68 6.06 -5.29
CA LYS A 156 20.49 7.30 -5.28
C LYS A 156 19.87 8.42 -4.44
N THR A 157 18.59 8.30 -4.10
CA THR A 157 17.83 9.30 -3.38
C THR A 157 17.58 8.80 -1.97
N ASN A 158 17.72 9.67 -0.98
CA ASN A 158 17.34 9.34 0.39
C ASN A 158 15.80 9.29 0.50
N GLU A 159 15.25 8.70 1.54
CA GLU A 159 13.80 8.65 1.75
C GLU A 159 13.20 10.04 2.04
N ILE A 160 14.00 10.97 2.58
CA ILE A 160 13.55 12.29 3.07
C ILE A 160 12.84 13.12 1.98
N PRO A 161 13.37 13.28 0.75
CA PRO A 161 12.69 14.04 -0.32
C PRO A 161 11.44 13.34 -0.87
N MET A 162 11.23 12.06 -0.55
CA MET A 162 10.04 11.32 -0.97
C MET A 162 8.88 11.46 0.01
N VAL A 163 9.12 12.04 1.20
CA VAL A 163 8.06 12.29 2.18
C VAL A 163 6.98 13.22 1.63
N PRO A 164 7.29 14.35 0.97
CA PRO A 164 6.25 15.17 0.35
C PRO A 164 5.44 14.41 -0.70
N VAL A 165 6.13 13.69 -1.59
CA VAL A 165 5.50 12.90 -2.66
C VAL A 165 4.55 11.85 -2.10
N LEU A 166 4.93 11.19 -0.99
CA LEU A 166 4.09 10.21 -0.31
C LEU A 166 2.76 10.81 0.21
N PHE A 167 2.77 12.08 0.60
CA PHE A 167 1.62 12.76 1.21
C PHE A 167 0.84 13.65 0.24
N ASP A 168 1.23 13.75 -1.03
CA ASP A 168 0.54 14.61 -2.01
C ASP A 168 -0.94 14.27 -2.12
N ASP A 169 -1.26 12.97 -2.22
CA ASP A 169 -2.62 12.45 -2.37
C ASP A 169 -3.23 11.92 -1.04
N LEU A 170 -2.63 12.25 0.12
CA LEU A 170 -3.10 11.78 1.42
C LEU A 170 -3.46 12.94 2.36
N ASP A 171 -4.72 12.98 2.77
CA ASP A 171 -5.18 13.92 3.79
C ASP A 171 -4.70 13.51 5.18
N ILE A 172 -3.73 14.26 5.68
CA ILE A 172 -3.10 14.06 7.00
C ILE A 172 -3.36 15.21 7.96
N LYS A 173 -4.24 16.14 7.60
CA LYS A 173 -4.55 17.29 8.45
C LYS A 173 -5.11 16.84 9.80
N ASP A 174 -4.64 17.46 10.87
CA ASP A 174 -5.05 17.18 12.26
C ASP A 174 -4.76 15.71 12.69
N ARG A 175 -3.86 15.02 11.97
CA ARG A 175 -3.42 13.64 12.30
C ARG A 175 -1.99 13.63 12.80
N VAL A 176 -1.69 12.66 13.66
CA VAL A 176 -0.33 12.40 14.13
C VAL A 176 0.39 11.48 13.15
N VAL A 177 1.56 11.91 12.68
CA VAL A 177 2.44 11.15 11.81
C VAL A 177 3.72 10.75 12.56
N THR A 178 4.06 9.47 12.51
CA THR A 178 5.24 8.92 13.17
C THR A 178 6.25 8.43 12.13
N PHE A 179 7.54 8.68 12.36
CA PHE A 179 8.61 8.22 11.48
C PHE A 179 9.72 7.54 12.29
N ASP A 180 10.56 6.74 11.61
CA ASP A 180 11.84 6.31 12.20
C ASP A 180 12.77 7.52 12.41
N ALA A 181 13.71 7.34 13.32
CA ALA A 181 14.63 8.36 13.78
C ALA A 181 15.44 9.02 12.66
N LEU A 182 15.72 8.32 11.57
CA LEU A 182 16.44 8.87 10.42
C LEU A 182 15.75 10.12 9.83
N HIS A 183 14.42 10.19 9.96
CA HIS A 183 13.57 11.27 9.49
C HIS A 183 13.38 12.42 10.48
N ALA A 184 14.10 12.43 11.61
CA ALA A 184 14.12 13.54 12.56
C ALA A 184 14.86 14.77 11.97
N GLN A 185 14.29 15.37 10.93
CA GLN A 185 14.82 16.49 10.18
C GLN A 185 13.90 17.71 10.32
N LYS A 186 14.50 18.90 10.37
CA LYS A 186 13.76 20.17 10.54
C LYS A 186 12.83 20.45 9.37
N GLU A 187 13.26 20.14 8.15
CA GLU A 187 12.46 20.36 6.94
C GLU A 187 11.24 19.45 6.90
N THR A 188 11.39 18.18 7.27
CA THR A 188 10.26 17.24 7.39
C THR A 188 9.27 17.68 8.48
N ALA A 189 9.76 18.12 9.65
CA ALA A 189 8.89 18.67 10.70
C ALA A 189 8.12 19.90 10.20
N ARG A 190 8.81 20.81 9.51
CA ARG A 190 8.22 22.02 8.95
C ARG A 190 7.12 21.70 7.95
N TYR A 191 7.39 20.83 6.99
CA TYR A 191 6.43 20.40 5.99
C TYR A 191 5.15 19.81 6.62
N LEU A 192 5.30 18.96 7.64
CA LEU A 192 4.17 18.34 8.32
C LEU A 192 3.29 19.39 9.02
N VAL A 193 3.89 20.34 9.75
CA VAL A 193 3.13 21.33 10.54
C VAL A 193 2.63 22.49 9.69
N GLU A 194 3.50 23.09 8.87
CA GLU A 194 3.20 24.33 8.13
C GLU A 194 2.37 24.05 6.87
N ASP A 195 2.77 23.07 6.05
CA ASP A 195 2.12 22.79 4.77
C ASP A 195 0.91 21.86 4.92
N LYS A 196 1.06 20.78 5.69
CA LYS A 196 0.03 19.74 5.84
C LYS A 196 -0.85 19.88 7.08
N LYS A 197 -0.51 20.78 8.01
CA LYS A 197 -1.26 20.98 9.27
C LYS A 197 -1.46 19.68 10.05
N ALA A 198 -0.43 18.84 10.06
CA ALA A 198 -0.36 17.57 10.77
C ALA A 198 0.52 17.70 12.01
N GLU A 199 0.29 16.82 12.97
CA GLU A 199 1.16 16.64 14.14
C GLU A 199 2.20 15.56 13.86
N TYR A 200 3.33 15.57 14.58
CA TYR A 200 4.37 14.56 14.38
C TYR A 200 4.94 14.03 15.69
N ILE A 201 5.40 12.77 15.65
CA ILE A 201 6.21 12.16 16.70
C ILE A 201 7.49 11.63 16.06
N PHE A 202 8.62 12.25 16.40
CA PHE A 202 9.94 11.83 15.95
C PHE A 202 10.73 11.19 17.07
N THR A 203 11.39 10.07 16.76
CA THR A 203 12.38 9.48 17.66
C THR A 203 13.74 10.14 17.40
N VAL A 204 14.36 10.73 18.41
CA VAL A 204 15.69 11.33 18.27
C VAL A 204 16.77 10.32 18.65
N LYS A 205 17.70 10.02 17.73
CA LYS A 205 18.88 9.17 17.98
C LYS A 205 20.18 9.99 17.80
N ASP A 206 21.29 9.31 17.56
CA ASP A 206 22.61 9.93 17.39
C ASP A 206 22.78 10.76 16.11
N ASN A 207 21.79 10.72 15.22
CA ASN A 207 21.72 11.58 14.03
C ASN A 207 21.45 13.05 14.35
N GLN A 208 20.95 13.38 15.55
CA GLN A 208 20.74 14.75 16.02
C GLN A 208 21.39 14.94 17.39
N LYS A 209 22.73 14.91 17.44
CA LYS A 209 23.52 14.91 18.69
C LYS A 209 23.16 16.05 19.64
N THR A 210 22.99 17.26 19.11
CA THR A 210 22.66 18.45 19.92
C THR A 210 21.28 18.34 20.56
N ILE A 211 20.28 17.84 19.81
CA ILE A 211 18.92 17.62 20.33
C ILE A 211 18.93 16.48 21.35
N LYS A 212 19.64 15.38 21.07
CA LYS A 212 19.79 14.26 22.00
C LYS A 212 20.44 14.70 23.31
N GLN A 213 21.44 15.58 23.24
CA GLN A 213 22.10 16.14 24.42
C GLN A 213 21.15 17.05 25.19
N ALA A 214 20.44 17.97 24.52
CA ALA A 214 19.43 18.81 25.15
C ALA A 214 18.33 17.98 25.84
N ILE A 215 17.87 16.89 25.22
CA ILE A 215 16.90 15.95 25.82
C ILE A 215 17.46 15.29 27.09
N LYS A 216 18.75 14.91 27.10
CA LYS A 216 19.39 14.35 28.30
C LYS A 216 19.51 15.39 29.41
N GLU A 217 19.84 16.63 29.07
CA GLU A 217 20.00 17.73 30.03
C GLU A 217 18.66 18.19 30.63
N LEU A 218 17.53 17.96 29.94
CA LEU A 218 16.19 18.25 30.45
C LEU A 218 15.82 17.48 31.73
N ASN A 219 16.59 16.45 32.13
CA ASN A 219 16.42 15.70 33.39
C ASN A 219 14.94 15.37 33.68
N LEU A 220 14.23 14.89 32.66
CA LEU A 220 12.79 14.60 32.74
C LEU A 220 12.53 13.46 33.73
N SER A 221 12.22 13.82 34.98
CA SER A 221 11.69 12.89 36.00
C SER A 221 10.25 12.45 35.69
N SER A 222 9.57 13.14 34.76
CA SER A 222 8.24 12.83 34.24
C SER A 222 8.04 13.39 32.82
N PHE A 223 7.17 12.75 32.03
CA PHE A 223 6.84 13.14 30.64
C PHE A 223 6.21 14.56 30.59
N PRO A 224 6.69 15.50 29.76
CA PRO A 224 6.15 16.85 29.73
C PRO A 224 4.72 16.86 29.17
N PRO A 225 3.74 17.51 29.83
CA PRO A 225 2.34 17.51 29.45
C PRO A 225 2.11 18.53 28.33
N SER A 226 2.64 18.28 27.13
CA SER A 226 2.22 19.01 25.92
C SER A 226 1.06 18.28 25.23
N ALA A 227 0.04 17.94 26.01
CA ALA A 227 -1.31 17.72 25.49
C ALA A 227 -2.13 18.90 26.00
N ARG A 228 -2.35 19.90 25.13
CA ARG A 228 -3.37 20.91 25.43
C ARG A 228 -4.72 20.22 25.28
N ASN A 229 -5.35 19.90 26.41
CA ASN A 229 -6.80 19.77 26.45
C ASN A 229 -7.38 21.17 26.23
N ASN A 230 -7.83 21.46 25.02
CA ASN A 230 -8.83 22.49 24.74
C ASN A 230 -9.91 21.85 23.87
#